data_AF-A0AAU5EUJ2-F1
#
_entry.id   AF-A0AAU5EUJ2-F1
#
_cell.length_a   1.000
_cell.length_b   1.000
_cell.length_c   1.000
_cell.angle_alpha   90.00
_cell.angle_beta   90.00
_cell.angle_gamma   90.00
#
_symmetry.space_group_name_H-M   'P 1'
#
loop_
_entity.id
_entity.type
_entity.pdbx_description
1 polymer ?
#
loop_
_entity_poly.entity_id
_entity_poly.type
_entity_poly.pdbx_seq_one_letter_code
_entity_poly.pdbx_strand_id
1 'polypeptide(L)'
;MRVVASDSGVDAAAVVTEHWPDVVLLDIQMPDLDGLGVLRQLKALANPPAVVMLTSFGPNEYIHRALAGGAAGYRLKDADPE
;
A
#
# COMPACT_ATOMS: atom_id res chain seq x y z
N MET A 1 17.08 -3.86 2.01
CA MET A 1 15.93 -2.94 2.02
C MET A 1 15.78 -2.32 0.64
N ARG A 2 14.99 -2.98 -0.21
CA ARG A 2 14.60 -2.46 -1.52
C ARG A 2 13.18 -1.93 -1.40
N VAL A 3 13.00 -0.65 -1.74
CA VAL A 3 11.70 0.02 -1.77
C VAL A 3 11.28 0.15 -3.23
N VAL A 4 10.05 -0.23 -3.55
CA VAL A 4 9.46 -0.08 -4.89
C VAL A 4 8.21 0.76 -4.76
N ALA A 5 8.08 1.77 -5.60
CA ALA A 5 6.89 2.61 -5.74
C ALA A 5 6.37 2.48 -7.18
N SER A 6 5.06 2.32 -7.32
CA SER A 6 4.38 2.34 -8.62
C SER A 6 3.16 3.25 -8.50
N ASP A 7 2.99 4.13 -9.48
CA ASP A 7 1.87 5.08 -9.60
C ASP A 7 0.85 4.67 -10.67
N SER A 8 1.09 3.55 -11.35
CA SER A 8 0.31 3.10 -12.50
C SER A 8 -0.55 1.89 -12.15
N GLY A 9 -1.68 1.73 -12.86
CA GLY A 9 -2.61 0.59 -12.76
C GLY A 9 -2.03 -0.78 -13.19
N VAL A 10 -0.72 -0.94 -13.08
CA VAL A 10 0.00 -2.21 -13.21
C VAL A 10 -0.35 -3.09 -12.01
N ASP A 11 -0.48 -4.40 -12.24
CA ASP A 11 -0.76 -5.37 -11.19
C ASP A 11 0.37 -5.36 -10.16
N ALA A 12 0.09 -4.75 -8.99
CA ALA A 12 1.04 -4.62 -7.90
C ALA A 12 1.57 -5.98 -7.42
N ALA A 13 0.78 -7.05 -7.53
CA ALA A 13 1.23 -8.39 -7.19
C ALA A 13 2.30 -8.90 -8.16
N ALA A 14 2.22 -8.56 -9.45
CA ALA A 14 3.23 -8.91 -10.44
C ALA A 14 4.57 -8.22 -10.12
N VAL A 15 4.55 -6.91 -9.83
CA VAL A 15 5.74 -6.13 -9.47
C VAL A 15 6.39 -6.65 -8.18
N VAL A 16 5.57 -6.97 -7.17
CA VAL A 16 6.06 -7.55 -5.91
C VAL A 16 6.67 -8.93 -6.12
N THR A 17 6.08 -9.76 -6.98
CA THR A 17 6.60 -11.10 -7.28
C THR A 17 7.87 -11.05 -8.13
N GLU A 18 8.03 -10.03 -8.97
CA GLU A 18 9.24 -9.84 -9.78
C GLU A 18 10.42 -9.32 -8.94
N HIS A 19 10.16 -8.36 -8.04
CA HIS A 19 11.22 -7.65 -7.33
C HIS A 19 11.43 -8.06 -5.88
N TRP A 20 10.54 -8.87 -5.30
CA TRP A 20 10.57 -9.34 -3.92
C TRP A 20 10.95 -8.24 -2.91
N PRO A 21 10.24 -7.09 -2.91
CA PRO A 21 10.56 -5.99 -2.00
C PRO A 21 10.31 -6.38 -0.54
N ASP A 22 11.10 -5.80 0.36
CA ASP A 22 10.88 -5.96 1.81
C ASP A 22 9.66 -5.14 2.27
N VAL A 23 9.46 -3.97 1.65
CA VAL A 23 8.42 -3.00 2.03
C VAL A 23 7.76 -2.41 0.78
N VAL A 24 6.43 -2.29 0.82
CA VAL A 24 5.60 -1.64 -0.19
C VAL A 24 4.91 -0.43 0.42
N LEU A 25 5.03 0.72 -0.24
CA LEU A 25 4.26 1.93 0.05
C LEU A 25 3.06 1.99 -0.90
N LEU A 26 1.85 2.05 -0.36
CA LEU A 26 0.62 1.92 -1.15
C LEU A 26 -0.34 3.07 -0.84
N ASP A 27 -0.71 3.86 -1.85
CA ASP A 27 -1.72 4.91 -1.68
C ASP A 27 -3.13 4.29 -1.57
N ILE A 28 -3.96 4.79 -0.66
CA ILE A 28 -5.37 4.39 -0.53
C ILE A 28 -6.20 5.03 -1.66
N GLN A 29 -5.86 6.27 -2.05
CA GLN A 29 -6.59 7.02 -3.06
C GLN A 29 -5.83 7.00 -4.38
N MET A 30 -6.06 5.96 -5.19
CA MET A 30 -5.63 5.95 -6.59
C MET A 30 -6.88 6.13 -7.47
N PRO A 31 -6.82 6.96 -8.52
CA PRO A 31 -7.98 7.26 -9.37
C PRO A 31 -8.54 6.01 -10.08
N ASP A 32 -7.68 5.04 -10.40
CA ASP A 32 -8.04 3.88 -11.23
C ASP A 32 -7.97 2.53 -10.48
N LEU A 33 -7.52 2.51 -9.21
CA LEU A 33 -7.21 1.27 -8.50
C LEU A 33 -7.59 1.36 -7.00
N ASP A 34 -8.32 0.37 -6.48
CA ASP A 34 -8.64 0.30 -5.05
C ASP A 34 -7.40 -0.16 -4.25
N GLY A 35 -6.74 0.76 -3.55
CA GLY A 35 -5.58 0.47 -2.71
C GLY A 35 -5.86 -0.58 -1.62
N LEU A 36 -7.09 -0.70 -1.11
CA LEU A 36 -7.43 -1.78 -0.18
C LEU A 36 -7.55 -3.14 -0.89
N GLY A 37 -7.98 -3.15 -2.14
CA GLY A 37 -7.97 -4.32 -3.02
C GLY A 37 -6.56 -4.82 -3.27
N VAL A 38 -5.64 -3.92 -3.58
CA VAL A 38 -4.22 -4.24 -3.75
C VAL A 38 -3.63 -4.80 -2.46
N LEU A 39 -3.91 -4.18 -1.30
CA LEU A 39 -3.46 -4.71 0.00
C LEU A 39 -3.91 -6.17 0.19
N ARG A 40 -5.17 -6.48 -0.10
CA ARG A 40 -5.69 -7.86 0.00
C ARG A 40 -4.94 -8.83 -0.92
N GLN A 41 -4.66 -8.43 -2.16
CA GLN A 41 -3.90 -9.25 -3.12
C GLN A 41 -2.47 -9.50 -2.62
N LEU A 42 -1.77 -8.46 -2.18
CA LEU A 42 -0.41 -8.58 -1.67
C LEU A 42 -0.33 -9.47 -0.42
N LYS A 43 -1.33 -9.40 0.47
CA LYS A 43 -1.41 -10.25 1.67
C LYS A 43 -1.76 -11.71 1.37
N ALA A 44 -2.27 -12.02 0.19
CA ALA A 44 -2.54 -13.39 -0.24
C ALA A 44 -1.30 -14.10 -0.84
N LEU A 45 -0.18 -13.39 -1.02
CA LEU A 45 1.07 -13.98 -1.49
C LEU A 45 1.67 -14.92 -0.44
N ALA A 46 2.46 -15.92 -0.88
CA ALA A 46 3.09 -16.88 0.01
C ALA A 46 4.08 -16.23 0.99
N ASN A 47 4.83 -15.22 0.54
CA ASN A 47 5.70 -14.40 1.38
C ASN A 47 5.36 -12.91 1.14
N PRO A 48 4.36 -12.37 1.85
CA PRO A 48 3.89 -11.01 1.61
C PRO A 48 4.87 -9.97 2.17
N PRO A 49 5.11 -8.85 1.48
CA PRO A 49 5.93 -7.76 2.01
C PRO A 49 5.22 -7.04 3.18
N ALA A 50 5.98 -6.24 3.92
CA ALA A 50 5.38 -5.25 4.79
C ALA A 50 4.71 -4.16 3.94
N VAL A 51 3.43 -3.85 4.20
CA VAL A 51 2.70 -2.83 3.44
C VAL A 51 2.41 -1.65 4.35
N VAL A 52 2.79 -0.45 3.92
CA VAL A 52 2.53 0.82 4.60
C VAL A 52 1.58 1.63 3.73
N MET A 53 0.42 1.97 4.28
CA MET A 53 -0.59 2.73 3.53
C MET A 53 -0.31 4.23 3.59
N LEU A 54 -0.41 4.91 2.45
CA LEU A 54 -0.33 6.36 2.29
C LEU A 54 -1.72 6.91 1.96
N THR A 55 -2.12 8.05 2.52
CA THR A 55 -3.37 8.71 2.08
C THR A 55 -3.33 10.21 2.32
N SER A 56 -3.79 10.99 1.33
CA SER A 56 -3.84 12.46 1.40
C SER A 56 -5.00 13.00 2.23
N PHE A 57 -6.02 12.18 2.53
CA PHE A 57 -7.16 12.57 3.35
C PHE A 57 -7.69 11.35 4.09
N GLY A 58 -7.73 11.41 5.42
CA GLY A 58 -8.13 10.26 6.24
C GLY A 58 -9.36 10.53 7.10
N PRO A 59 -10.59 10.23 6.64
CA PRO A 59 -11.61 9.82 7.59
C PRO A 59 -11.09 8.56 8.31
N ASN A 60 -11.17 8.53 9.64
CA ASN A 60 -10.67 7.44 10.51
C ASN A 60 -11.02 6.02 10.00
N GLU A 61 -12.13 5.86 9.29
CA GLU A 61 -12.61 4.59 8.77
C GLU A 61 -11.63 3.89 7.81
N TYR A 62 -10.90 4.62 6.96
CA TYR A 62 -9.92 4.01 6.05
C TYR A 62 -8.71 3.45 6.80
N ILE A 63 -8.29 4.12 7.88
CA ILE A 63 -7.21 3.66 8.75
C ILE A 63 -7.61 2.35 9.42
N HIS A 64 -8.83 2.29 9.96
CA HIS A 64 -9.35 1.05 10.57
C HIS A 64 -9.41 -0.11 9.58
N ARG A 65 -9.88 0.12 8.34
CA ARG A 65 -9.94 -0.91 7.31
C ARG A 65 -8.56 -1.37 6.85
N ALA A 66 -7.59 -0.46 6.72
CA ALA A 66 -6.21 -0.80 6.35
C ALA A 66 -5.52 -1.67 7.42
N LEU A 67 -5.64 -1.28 8.70
CA LEU A 67 -5.10 -2.07 9.81
C LEU A 67 -5.80 -3.44 9.92
N ALA A 68 -7.13 -3.49 9.77
CA ALA A 68 -7.87 -4.75 9.73
C ALA A 68 -7.47 -5.63 8.53
N GLY A 69 -7.07 -5.03 7.42
CA GLY A 69 -6.52 -5.71 6.23
C GLY A 69 -5.07 -6.15 6.36
N GLY A 70 -4.42 -5.93 7.51
CA GLY A 70 -3.05 -6.38 7.78
C GLY A 70 -1.94 -5.41 7.36
N ALA A 71 -2.25 -4.13 7.11
CA ALA A 71 -1.22 -3.12 6.92
C ALA A 71 -0.30 -3.05 8.16
N ALA A 72 1.00 -2.90 7.92
CA ALA A 72 1.99 -2.77 8.99
C ALA A 72 1.99 -1.36 9.63
N GLY A 73 1.41 -0.37 8.94
CA GLY A 73 1.27 1.00 9.41
C GLY A 73 0.59 1.90 8.38
N TYR A 74 0.32 3.14 8.77
CA TYR A 74 -0.23 4.17 7.88
C TYR A 74 0.52 5.50 8.05
N ARG A 75 0.56 6.29 6.98
CA ARG A 75 1.11 7.65 6.94
C ARG A 75 0.18 8.56 6.15
N LEU A 76 -0.14 9.72 6.71
CA LEU A 76 -0.89 10.76 5.99
C LEU A 76 0.06 11.51 5.06
N LYS A 77 -0.42 11.91 3.88
CA LYS A 77 0.36 12.66 2.88
C LYS A 77 0.48 14.15 3.22
N ASP A 78 -0.14 14.60 4.32
CA ASP A 78 0.10 15.91 4.92
C ASP A 78 1.38 15.86 5.76
N ALA A 79 2.50 15.96 5.07
CA ALA A 79 3.69 16.57 5.64
C ALA A 79 4.15 17.59 4.62
N ASP A 80 3.96 18.88 4.95
CA ASP A 80 4.78 19.94 4.38
C ASP A 80 6.24 19.43 4.31
N PRO A 81 6.92 19.57 3.16
CA PRO A 81 8.33 19.29 3.09
C PRO A 81 9.06 20.37 3.90
N GLU A 82 9.50 20.06 5.12
CA GLU A 82 10.67 20.73 5.71
C GLU A 82 11.96 20.01 5.30
#